data_AF-A0A453PP56-F1
#
_entry.id   AF-A0A453PP56-F1
#
_cell.length_a   1.000
_cell.length_b   1.000
_cell.length_c   1.000
_cell.angle_alpha   90.00
_cell.angle_beta   90.00
_cell.angle_gamma   90.00
#
_symmetry.space_group_name_H-M   'P 1'
#
loop_
_entity.id
_entity.type
_entity.pdbx_description
1 polymer ?
#
loop_
_entity_poly.entity_id
_entity_poly.type
_entity_poly.pdbx_seq_one_letter_code
_entity_poly.pdbx_strand_id
1 'polypeptide(L)'
;PPVPQLKPPRRRSPPAAGGPSPMTTPGAATPPSFKRSSPRKKQRPRSRLLAADFAAGEAEAARALVAARATPPAVSPHSPVGAALPREFFEVDALDLAPRLLGKLLRRDQVVLRITEVEAYRPNDSACHGRFGITARTAPVFGPGGHAYVYLCYGLHMMLNVVADKEGVGAAVLIRACAPVSGMHSSLTARYLAFVHAQMY
;
A
#
# COMPACT_ATOMS: atom_id res chain seq x y z
N PRO A 1 67.49 -42.41 31.81
CA PRO A 1 66.04 -42.75 31.75
C PRO A 1 65.57 -42.66 30.28
N PRO A 2 64.87 -43.67 29.74
CA PRO A 2 64.54 -43.70 28.33
C PRO A 2 63.46 -42.67 27.98
N VAL A 3 63.68 -41.93 26.89
CA VAL A 3 62.76 -40.94 26.31
C VAL A 3 61.52 -41.69 25.78
N PRO A 4 60.28 -41.24 26.06
CA PRO A 4 59.09 -41.94 25.60
C PRO A 4 58.94 -41.81 24.08
N GLN A 5 58.96 -42.95 23.39
CA GLN A 5 58.69 -43.01 21.96
C GLN A 5 57.20 -42.74 21.68
N LEU A 6 56.91 -41.61 21.04
CA LEU A 6 55.57 -41.30 20.55
C LEU A 6 55.23 -42.24 19.37
N LYS A 7 54.12 -42.99 19.52
CA LYS A 7 53.54 -43.79 18.43
C LYS A 7 53.08 -42.87 17.29
N PRO A 8 53.32 -43.25 16.01
CA PRO A 8 52.83 -42.48 14.88
C PRO A 8 51.29 -42.53 14.81
N PRO A 9 50.63 -41.45 14.32
CA PRO A 9 49.17 -41.40 14.24
C PRO A 9 48.64 -42.43 13.24
N ARG A 10 47.58 -43.16 13.62
CA ARG A 10 46.86 -44.07 12.72
C ARG A 10 46.29 -43.28 11.55
N ARG A 11 46.69 -43.61 10.32
CA ARG A 11 46.03 -43.16 9.08
C ARG A 11 44.56 -43.54 9.15
N ARG A 12 43.66 -42.55 9.20
CA ARG A 12 42.23 -42.75 8.92
C ARG A 12 42.04 -42.81 7.41
N SER A 13 41.40 -43.87 6.93
CA SER A 13 41.00 -44.04 5.53
C SER A 13 40.00 -42.93 5.12
N PRO A 14 40.01 -42.47 3.86
CA PRO A 14 39.01 -41.52 3.37
C PRO A 14 37.60 -42.16 3.36
N PRO A 15 36.53 -41.34 3.48
CA PRO A 15 35.16 -41.84 3.49
C PRO A 15 34.78 -42.47 2.14
N ALA A 16 34.06 -43.59 2.21
CA ALA A 16 33.49 -44.26 1.04
C ALA A 16 32.44 -43.37 0.37
N ALA A 17 32.55 -43.21 -0.95
CA ALA A 17 31.52 -42.60 -1.78
C ALA A 17 30.27 -43.49 -1.77
N GLY A 18 29.22 -43.05 -1.08
CA GLY A 18 27.89 -43.66 -1.13
C GLY A 18 27.23 -43.36 -2.47
N GLY A 19 27.31 -44.30 -3.40
CA GLY A 19 26.46 -44.30 -4.58
C GLY A 19 24.99 -44.57 -4.21
N PRO A 20 24.03 -44.03 -4.97
CA PRO A 20 22.61 -44.09 -4.62
C PRO A 20 22.06 -45.51 -4.79
N SER A 21 21.35 -46.02 -3.79
CA SER A 21 20.55 -47.24 -3.89
C SER A 21 19.05 -46.91 -3.76
N PRO A 22 18.20 -47.73 -4.40
CA PRO A 22 17.05 -47.23 -5.15
C PRO A 22 15.80 -47.16 -4.28
N MET A 23 15.07 -46.05 -4.38
CA MET A 23 13.67 -46.02 -3.98
C MET A 23 12.80 -46.53 -5.11
N THR A 24 12.06 -47.56 -4.78
CA THR A 24 11.10 -48.34 -5.55
C THR A 24 10.07 -47.46 -6.25
N THR A 25 9.96 -47.60 -7.58
CA THR A 25 8.86 -47.05 -8.39
C THR A 25 7.69 -48.04 -8.39
N PRO A 26 6.45 -47.66 -8.02
CA PRO A 26 5.28 -48.41 -8.43
C PRO A 26 4.73 -47.82 -9.74
N GLY A 27 4.78 -48.65 -10.80
CA GLY A 27 3.75 -48.72 -11.85
C GLY A 27 3.58 -47.50 -12.76
N ALA A 28 4.26 -47.49 -13.91
CA ALA A 28 3.82 -46.72 -15.06
C ALA A 28 2.52 -47.33 -15.61
N ALA A 29 1.38 -46.71 -15.29
CA ALA A 29 0.11 -47.01 -15.95
C ALA A 29 0.11 -46.38 -17.35
N THR A 30 -0.20 -47.19 -18.36
CA THR A 30 -0.43 -46.77 -19.75
C THR A 30 -1.45 -45.63 -19.79
N PRO A 31 -1.19 -44.49 -20.47
CA PRO A 31 -2.18 -43.44 -20.59
C PRO A 31 -3.36 -43.92 -21.47
N PRO A 32 -4.62 -43.64 -21.11
CA PRO A 32 -5.75 -44.02 -21.94
C PRO A 32 -5.74 -43.23 -23.25
N SER A 33 -5.85 -43.95 -24.37
CA SER A 33 -6.07 -43.39 -25.70
C SER A 33 -7.49 -42.83 -25.80
N PHE A 34 -7.60 -41.49 -25.75
CA PHE A 34 -8.86 -40.79 -26.02
C PHE A 34 -9.02 -40.60 -27.53
N LYS A 35 -9.98 -41.31 -28.13
CA LYS A 35 -10.44 -41.06 -29.49
C LYS A 35 -11.02 -39.62 -29.55
N ARG A 36 -10.46 -38.77 -30.42
CA ARG A 36 -11.01 -37.43 -30.70
C ARG A 36 -12.43 -37.55 -31.23
N SER A 37 -13.41 -37.17 -30.43
CA SER A 37 -14.77 -36.91 -30.89
C SER A 37 -14.82 -35.61 -31.70
N SER A 38 -15.54 -35.62 -32.82
CA SER A 38 -15.73 -34.52 -33.77
C SER A 38 -16.21 -33.20 -33.12
N PRO A 39 -15.97 -32.02 -33.74
CA PRO A 39 -16.27 -30.73 -33.14
C PRO A 39 -17.79 -30.53 -32.93
N ARG A 40 -18.21 -30.36 -31.68
CA ARG A 40 -19.59 -30.01 -31.31
C ARG A 40 -19.80 -28.51 -31.53
N LYS A 41 -20.78 -28.16 -32.36
CA LYS A 41 -21.16 -26.78 -32.74
C LYS A 41 -21.51 -25.96 -31.48
N LYS A 42 -20.74 -24.92 -31.16
CA LYS A 42 -20.97 -24.03 -30.01
C LYS A 42 -22.28 -23.24 -30.20
N GLN A 43 -23.32 -23.55 -29.42
CA GLN A 43 -24.45 -22.64 -29.23
C GLN A 43 -24.03 -21.48 -28.34
N ARG A 44 -24.35 -20.25 -28.75
CA ARG A 44 -24.02 -19.00 -28.06
C ARG A 44 -24.89 -18.84 -26.80
N PRO A 45 -24.35 -18.57 -25.61
CA PRO A 45 -25.16 -18.24 -24.44
C PRO A 45 -25.78 -16.84 -24.59
N ARG A 46 -27.09 -16.71 -24.29
CA ARG A 46 -27.88 -15.47 -24.34
C ARG A 46 -27.69 -14.62 -23.06
N SER A 47 -26.45 -14.29 -22.68
CA SER A 47 -26.17 -13.49 -21.47
C SER A 47 -25.79 -12.02 -21.74
N ARG A 48 -25.91 -11.55 -22.99
CA ARG A 48 -25.50 -10.19 -23.37
C ARG A 48 -26.57 -9.10 -23.21
N LEU A 49 -27.76 -9.42 -22.68
CA LEU A 49 -28.82 -8.42 -22.52
C LEU A 49 -28.81 -7.70 -21.16
N LEU A 50 -28.35 -8.29 -20.05
CA LEU A 50 -28.41 -7.60 -18.74
C LEU A 50 -27.35 -6.52 -18.50
N ALA A 51 -26.22 -6.53 -19.23
CA ALA A 51 -25.16 -5.54 -19.04
C ALA A 51 -25.46 -4.18 -19.69
N ALA A 52 -26.37 -4.15 -20.67
CA ALA A 52 -26.74 -2.91 -21.37
C ALA A 52 -27.71 -2.06 -20.54
N ASP A 53 -28.59 -2.71 -19.76
CA ASP A 53 -29.62 -2.03 -18.99
C ASP A 53 -29.07 -1.31 -17.74
N PHE A 54 -28.00 -1.84 -17.12
CA PHE A 54 -27.30 -1.17 -16.00
C PHE A 54 -26.53 0.08 -16.46
N ALA A 55 -25.85 0.00 -17.61
CA ALA A 55 -25.07 1.13 -18.14
C ALA A 55 -25.97 2.28 -18.63
N ALA A 56 -27.17 1.97 -19.11
CA ALA A 56 -28.15 2.98 -19.51
C ALA A 56 -28.71 3.75 -18.29
N GLY A 57 -28.98 3.06 -17.18
CA GLY A 57 -29.45 3.68 -15.93
C GLY A 57 -28.42 4.62 -15.29
N GLU A 58 -27.13 4.28 -15.34
CA GLU A 58 -26.06 5.16 -14.86
C GLU A 58 -25.89 6.42 -15.71
N ALA A 59 -26.04 6.29 -17.04
CA ALA A 59 -25.94 7.42 -17.95
C ALA A 59 -27.11 8.40 -17.80
N GLU A 60 -28.31 7.89 -17.51
CA GLU A 60 -29.51 8.72 -17.29
C GLU A 60 -29.48 9.42 -15.92
N ALA A 61 -29.03 8.72 -14.88
CA ALA A 61 -28.76 9.33 -13.57
C ALA A 61 -27.66 10.41 -13.64
N ALA A 62 -26.60 10.18 -14.43
CA ALA A 62 -25.55 11.17 -14.67
C ALA A 62 -26.06 12.40 -15.44
N ARG A 63 -26.99 12.22 -16.40
CA ARG A 63 -27.61 13.31 -17.16
C ARG A 63 -28.59 14.13 -16.31
N ALA A 64 -29.37 13.48 -15.45
CA ALA A 64 -30.26 14.15 -14.50
C ALA A 64 -29.47 15.00 -13.48
N LEU A 65 -28.30 14.52 -13.04
CA LEU A 65 -27.41 15.25 -12.13
C LEU A 65 -26.78 16.50 -12.77
N VAL A 66 -26.52 16.45 -14.09
CA VAL A 66 -25.99 17.60 -14.86
C VAL A 66 -27.07 18.66 -15.09
N ALA A 67 -28.32 18.24 -15.32
CA ALA A 67 -29.45 19.13 -15.56
C ALA A 67 -29.90 19.91 -14.31
N ALA A 68 -29.67 19.37 -13.10
CA ALA A 68 -30.05 20.01 -11.83
C ALA A 68 -29.03 21.08 -11.32
N ARG A 69 -28.06 21.50 -12.15
CA ARG A 69 -27.11 22.58 -11.82
C ARG A 69 -27.81 23.94 -11.75
N ALA A 70 -28.38 24.27 -10.59
CA ALA A 70 -28.41 25.66 -10.16
C ALA A 70 -26.97 26.14 -9.99
N THR A 71 -26.64 27.30 -10.58
CA THR A 71 -25.34 27.96 -10.46
C THR A 71 -24.95 28.05 -8.98
N PRO A 72 -23.82 27.49 -8.53
CA PRO A 72 -23.41 27.65 -7.14
C PRO A 72 -23.14 29.14 -6.89
N PRO A 73 -23.60 29.70 -5.75
CA PRO A 73 -23.23 31.06 -5.40
C PRO A 73 -21.70 31.14 -5.28
N ALA A 74 -21.12 32.21 -5.83
CA ALA A 74 -19.69 32.46 -5.79
C ALA A 74 -19.22 32.51 -4.32
N VAL A 75 -18.58 31.44 -3.86
CA VAL A 75 -17.93 31.41 -2.56
C VAL A 75 -16.63 32.18 -2.68
N SER A 76 -16.51 33.28 -1.94
CA SER A 76 -15.32 34.13 -1.92
C SER A 76 -14.06 33.32 -1.58
N PRO A 77 -12.94 33.50 -2.29
CA PRO A 77 -11.67 32.92 -1.87
C PRO A 77 -11.19 33.70 -0.63
N HIS A 78 -10.58 32.99 0.32
CA HIS A 78 -9.93 33.55 1.52
C HIS A 78 -10.83 33.81 2.74
N SER A 79 -11.20 32.73 3.43
CA SER A 79 -11.06 32.75 4.89
C SER A 79 -9.60 32.39 5.21
N PRO A 80 -8.86 33.14 6.07
CA PRO A 80 -7.47 32.84 6.35
C PRO A 80 -7.38 31.59 7.23
N VAL A 81 -7.39 30.42 6.60
CA VAL A 81 -6.84 29.21 7.21
C VAL A 81 -5.33 29.46 7.34
N GLY A 82 -4.80 29.35 8.56
CA GLY A 82 -3.50 29.88 8.98
C GLY A 82 -2.28 29.46 8.13
N ALA A 83 -1.13 30.08 8.43
CA ALA A 83 0.14 29.82 7.74
C ALA A 83 0.51 28.32 7.76
N ALA A 84 1.24 27.88 6.73
CA ALA A 84 1.81 26.54 6.69
C ALA A 84 2.72 26.32 7.91
N LEU A 85 2.69 25.10 8.46
CA LEU A 85 3.56 24.74 9.59
C LEU A 85 5.02 24.83 9.15
N PRO A 86 5.91 25.36 10.01
CA PRO A 86 7.31 25.51 9.66
C PRO A 86 8.02 24.15 9.69
N ARG A 87 9.20 24.04 9.07
CA ARG A 87 9.82 22.74 8.81
C ARG A 87 10.30 22.04 10.08
N GLU A 88 10.79 22.83 11.04
CA GLU A 88 11.20 22.37 12.38
C GLU A 88 10.07 21.69 13.16
N PHE A 89 8.80 21.92 12.79
CA PHE A 89 7.68 21.20 13.38
C PHE A 89 7.74 19.70 13.08
N PHE A 90 8.21 19.33 11.89
CA PHE A 90 8.23 17.95 11.39
C PHE A 90 9.55 17.24 11.65
N GLU A 91 10.64 17.98 11.90
CA GLU A 91 11.98 17.45 12.18
C GLU A 91 12.12 16.97 13.64
N VAL A 92 11.15 16.18 14.09
CA VAL A 92 11.13 15.50 15.39
C VAL A 92 10.82 14.02 15.19
N ASP A 93 11.04 13.22 16.23
CA ASP A 93 10.74 11.80 16.18
C ASP A 93 9.29 11.52 15.76
N ALA A 94 9.06 10.45 15.00
CA ALA A 94 7.72 10.09 14.52
C ALA A 94 6.70 9.89 15.66
N LEU A 95 7.12 9.35 16.81
CA LEU A 95 6.24 9.17 17.97
C LEU A 95 5.87 10.50 18.63
N ASP A 96 6.75 11.49 18.55
CA ASP A 96 6.49 12.85 19.03
C ASP A 96 5.66 13.65 18.02
N LEU A 97 5.88 13.44 16.72
CA LEU A 97 5.17 14.13 15.65
C LEU A 97 3.70 13.72 15.54
N ALA A 98 3.42 12.42 15.66
CA ALA A 98 2.05 11.89 15.53
C ALA A 98 1.01 12.62 16.40
N PRO A 99 1.15 12.73 17.73
CA PRO A 99 0.19 13.45 18.55
C PRO A 99 0.14 14.95 18.22
N ARG A 100 1.24 15.56 17.76
CA ARG A 100 1.26 16.98 17.36
C ARG A 100 0.45 17.24 16.10
N LEU A 101 0.36 16.26 15.20
CA LEU A 101 -0.41 16.35 13.95
C LEU A 101 -1.91 16.27 14.18
N LEU A 102 -2.38 15.64 15.26
CA LEU A 102 -3.80 15.60 15.59
C LEU A 102 -4.38 17.01 15.74
N GLY A 103 -5.54 17.22 15.13
CA GLY A 103 -6.22 18.52 15.08
C GLY A 103 -5.62 19.53 14.08
N LYS A 104 -4.46 19.25 13.47
CA LYS A 104 -3.91 20.11 12.41
C LYS A 104 -4.69 19.95 11.11
N LEU A 105 -4.53 20.93 10.24
CA LEU A 105 -5.30 21.03 9.00
C LEU A 105 -4.46 20.59 7.81
N LEU A 106 -5.02 19.72 6.99
CA LEU A 106 -4.55 19.43 5.63
C LEU A 106 -5.39 20.27 4.67
N ARG A 107 -4.70 21.02 3.81
CA ARG A 107 -5.34 21.85 2.80
C ARG A 107 -4.82 21.48 1.42
N ARG A 108 -5.76 21.31 0.50
CA ARG A 108 -5.48 21.23 -0.93
C ARG A 108 -6.51 22.06 -1.67
N ASP A 109 -6.05 23.11 -2.33
CA ASP A 109 -6.90 24.09 -3.01
C ASP A 109 -7.97 24.67 -2.05
N GLN A 110 -9.25 24.36 -2.31
CA GLN A 110 -10.40 24.79 -1.51
C GLN A 110 -10.81 23.79 -0.43
N VAL A 111 -10.29 22.55 -0.49
CA VAL A 111 -10.63 21.48 0.45
C VAL A 111 -9.75 21.60 1.69
N VAL A 112 -10.39 21.63 2.86
CA VAL A 112 -9.71 21.66 4.16
C VAL A 112 -10.23 20.52 5.01
N LEU A 113 -9.30 19.71 5.53
CA LEU A 113 -9.56 18.57 6.39
C LEU A 113 -8.79 18.72 7.69
N ARG A 114 -9.35 18.26 8.80
CA ARG A 114 -8.70 18.17 10.11
C ARG A 114 -8.24 16.74 10.35
N ILE A 115 -6.98 16.55 10.70
CA ILE A 115 -6.43 15.24 11.02
C ILE A 115 -7.03 14.74 12.34
N THR A 116 -7.62 13.55 12.32
CA THR A 116 -8.27 12.93 13.48
C THR A 116 -7.64 11.62 13.91
N GLU A 117 -6.95 10.93 13.00
CA GLU A 117 -6.27 9.67 13.30
C GLU A 117 -4.96 9.58 12.52
N VAL A 118 -3.91 9.11 13.18
CA VAL A 118 -2.56 8.95 12.63
C VAL A 118 -1.89 7.70 13.17
N GLU A 119 -0.85 7.23 12.48
CA GLU A 119 0.01 6.13 12.92
C GLU A 119 1.48 6.48 12.66
N ALA A 120 2.35 6.23 13.63
CA ALA A 120 3.77 6.59 13.57
C ALA A 120 4.62 5.37 13.21
N TYR A 121 5.59 5.56 12.32
CA TYR A 121 6.55 4.54 11.91
C TYR A 121 7.99 5.04 12.06
N ARG A 122 8.81 4.26 12.76
CA ARG A 122 10.26 4.50 12.92
C ARG A 122 11.06 3.50 12.09
N PRO A 123 12.34 3.80 11.73
CA PRO A 123 13.14 2.91 10.89
C PRO A 123 13.40 1.51 11.48
N ASN A 124 13.31 1.38 12.80
CA ASN A 124 13.44 0.10 13.51
C ASN A 124 12.13 -0.70 13.58
N ASP A 125 11.01 -0.15 13.11
CA ASP A 125 9.73 -0.84 13.06
C ASP A 125 9.68 -1.79 11.86
N SER A 126 9.24 -3.02 12.13
CA SER A 126 8.99 -4.03 11.11
C SER A 126 7.98 -3.60 10.03
N ALA A 127 7.03 -2.73 10.37
CA ALA A 127 6.02 -2.21 9.45
C ALA A 127 6.50 -0.97 8.65
N CYS A 128 7.64 -0.39 8.99
CA CYS A 128 8.14 0.81 8.35
C CYS A 128 8.80 0.51 6.99
N HIS A 129 8.36 1.22 5.94
CA HIS A 129 9.02 1.16 4.64
C HIS A 129 10.49 1.61 4.67
N GLY A 130 10.85 2.51 5.60
CA GLY A 130 12.23 2.97 5.80
C GLY A 130 13.18 1.88 6.31
N ARG A 131 12.66 0.80 6.91
CA ARG A 131 13.49 -0.30 7.42
C ARG A 131 14.34 -0.99 6.35
N PHE A 132 13.86 -1.00 5.10
CA PHE A 132 14.52 -1.67 3.98
C PHE A 132 15.55 -0.79 3.26
N GLY A 133 15.80 0.41 3.77
CA GLY A 133 16.72 1.37 3.16
C GLY A 133 16.14 2.07 1.93
N ILE A 134 17.01 2.79 1.22
CA ILE A 134 16.63 3.65 0.10
C ILE A 134 16.48 2.81 -1.17
N THR A 135 15.28 2.87 -1.73
CA THR A 135 14.92 2.35 -3.06
C THR A 135 14.21 3.47 -3.83
N ALA A 136 13.98 3.31 -5.14
CA ALA A 136 13.20 4.28 -5.90
C ALA A 136 11.80 4.53 -5.29
N ARG A 137 11.19 3.51 -4.69
CA ARG A 137 9.87 3.61 -4.03
C ARG A 137 9.94 4.27 -2.65
N THR A 138 10.99 4.00 -1.88
CA THR A 138 11.11 4.47 -0.49
C THR A 138 11.88 5.77 -0.38
N ALA A 139 12.59 6.22 -1.42
CA ALA A 139 13.36 7.46 -1.44
C ALA A 139 12.63 8.68 -0.84
N PRO A 140 11.31 8.90 -1.07
CA PRO A 140 10.64 10.04 -0.46
C PRO A 140 10.60 10.01 1.07
N VAL A 141 10.55 8.83 1.71
CA VAL A 141 10.51 8.71 3.19
C VAL A 141 11.82 9.10 3.85
N PHE A 142 12.92 9.08 3.09
CA PHE A 142 14.24 9.53 3.52
C PHE A 142 14.51 11.00 3.20
N GLY A 143 13.55 11.69 2.59
CA GLY A 143 13.66 13.12 2.36
C GLY A 143 13.58 13.92 3.67
N PRO A 144 13.61 15.24 3.57
CA PRO A 144 13.41 16.11 4.72
C PRO A 144 12.04 15.97 5.41
N GLY A 145 12.03 16.24 6.73
CA GLY A 145 10.82 16.34 7.54
C GLY A 145 9.77 17.27 6.93
N GLY A 146 8.52 16.82 6.93
CA GLY A 146 7.37 17.54 6.38
C GLY A 146 7.06 17.24 4.91
N HIS A 147 7.90 16.46 4.22
CA HIS A 147 7.56 15.98 2.89
C HIS A 147 6.37 15.01 2.91
N ALA A 148 5.55 15.09 1.87
CA ALA A 148 4.48 14.13 1.64
C ALA A 148 5.05 12.88 0.97
N TYR A 149 4.93 11.74 1.65
CA TYR A 149 5.21 10.42 1.07
C TYR A 149 3.90 9.70 0.78
N VAL A 150 3.58 9.59 -0.51
CA VAL A 150 2.35 8.95 -0.97
C VAL A 150 2.67 7.69 -1.76
N TYR A 151 2.02 6.58 -1.44
CA TYR A 151 2.17 5.34 -2.19
C TYR A 151 0.83 4.62 -2.39
N LEU A 152 0.77 3.78 -3.43
CA LEU A 152 -0.36 2.91 -3.70
C LEU A 152 -0.20 1.60 -2.91
N CYS A 153 -1.17 1.30 -2.06
CA CYS A 153 -1.29 0.08 -1.27
C CYS A 153 -2.26 -0.89 -1.99
N TYR A 154 -1.84 -2.14 -2.14
CA TYR A 154 -2.57 -3.21 -2.82
C TYR A 154 -3.11 -2.88 -4.22
N GLY A 155 -2.54 -1.87 -4.91
CA GLY A 155 -3.00 -1.43 -6.21
C GLY A 155 -4.30 -0.60 -6.19
N LEU A 156 -4.88 -0.33 -5.02
CA LEU A 156 -6.24 0.22 -4.90
C LEU A 156 -6.30 1.50 -4.06
N HIS A 157 -5.50 1.59 -3.00
CA HIS A 157 -5.64 2.66 -2.01
C HIS A 157 -4.38 3.52 -1.93
N MET A 158 -4.53 4.83 -2.06
CA MET A 158 -3.42 5.76 -1.87
C MET A 158 -3.25 6.03 -0.37
N MET A 159 -2.04 5.89 0.16
CA MET A 159 -1.73 6.14 1.57
C MET A 159 -0.87 7.41 1.68
N LEU A 160 -1.28 8.39 2.49
CA LEU A 160 -0.56 9.66 2.68
C LEU A 160 0.21 9.62 3.99
N ASN A 161 1.52 9.78 3.89
CA ASN A 161 2.41 9.89 5.03
C ASN A 161 3.07 11.27 5.02
N VAL A 162 3.40 11.77 6.22
CA VAL A 162 4.23 12.94 6.43
C VAL A 162 5.58 12.45 6.94
N VAL A 163 6.66 12.79 6.25
CA VAL A 163 8.02 12.43 6.67
C VAL A 163 8.34 13.12 7.99
N ALA A 164 8.89 12.34 8.92
CA ALA A 164 9.30 12.77 10.24
C ALA A 164 10.83 12.73 10.34
N ASP A 165 11.34 13.38 11.39
CA ASP A 165 12.77 13.42 11.70
C ASP A 165 13.60 14.16 10.63
N LYS A 166 14.92 14.10 10.78
CA LYS A 166 15.87 14.67 9.84
C LYS A 166 15.92 13.86 8.55
N GLU A 167 16.37 14.53 7.49
CA GLU A 167 16.67 13.90 6.22
C GLU A 167 17.61 12.69 6.40
N GLY A 168 17.31 11.60 5.70
CA GLY A 168 18.07 10.36 5.72
C GLY A 168 17.67 9.36 6.82
N VAL A 169 16.78 9.73 7.76
CA VAL A 169 16.37 8.80 8.84
C VAL A 169 15.40 7.74 8.33
N GLY A 170 14.41 8.12 7.52
CA GLY A 170 13.41 7.19 7.00
C GLY A 170 12.24 6.93 7.95
N ALA A 171 11.82 7.94 8.72
CA ALA A 171 10.67 7.89 9.62
C ALA A 171 9.47 8.67 9.03
N ALA A 172 8.24 8.28 9.38
CA ALA A 172 7.05 8.98 8.91
C ALA A 172 5.82 8.75 9.79
N VAL A 173 4.82 9.60 9.60
CA VAL A 173 3.48 9.46 10.20
C VAL A 173 2.45 9.31 9.09
N LEU A 174 1.72 8.19 9.09
CA LEU A 174 0.59 7.93 8.22
C LEU A 174 -0.64 8.71 8.70
N ILE A 175 -1.32 9.39 7.78
CA ILE A 175 -2.62 10.01 8.04
C ILE A 175 -3.70 8.96 7.77
N ARG A 176 -4.36 8.49 8.82
CA ARG A 176 -5.38 7.44 8.72
C ARG A 176 -6.77 8.01 8.51
N ALA A 177 -7.13 9.07 9.25
CA ALA A 177 -8.44 9.68 9.16
C ALA A 177 -8.39 11.21 9.23
N CYS A 178 -9.34 11.85 8.56
CA CYS A 178 -9.57 13.28 8.67
C CYS A 178 -11.07 13.60 8.69
N ALA A 179 -11.45 14.60 9.47
CA ALA A 179 -12.78 15.20 9.46
C ALA A 179 -12.82 16.40 8.49
N PRO A 180 -13.86 16.56 7.68
CA PRO A 180 -13.97 17.71 6.80
C PRO A 180 -14.22 19.01 7.56
N VAL A 181 -13.59 20.09 7.12
CA VAL A 181 -13.76 21.44 7.70
C VAL A 181 -14.43 22.37 6.70
N SER A 182 -13.96 22.40 5.44
CA SER A 182 -14.54 23.24 4.39
C SER A 182 -14.22 22.71 2.99
N GLY A 183 -14.93 23.22 1.98
CA GLY A 183 -14.65 22.91 0.57
C GLY A 183 -15.10 21.54 0.09
N MET A 184 -15.85 20.79 0.91
CA MET A 184 -16.50 19.57 0.47
C MET A 184 -17.83 19.88 -0.24
N HIS A 185 -17.88 19.67 -1.56
CA HIS A 185 -19.15 19.44 -2.26
C HIS A 185 -19.53 17.96 -2.17
N SER A 186 -20.83 17.67 -2.24
CA SER A 186 -21.42 16.34 -2.02
C SER A 186 -20.73 15.19 -2.77
N SER A 187 -20.24 15.43 -3.99
CA SER A 187 -19.53 14.43 -4.81
C SER A 187 -18.08 14.13 -4.38
N LEU A 188 -17.40 15.07 -3.69
CA LEU A 188 -16.02 14.88 -3.20
C LEU A 188 -15.98 14.16 -1.84
N THR A 189 -17.07 14.22 -1.08
CA THR A 189 -17.21 13.59 0.24
C THR A 189 -16.99 12.08 0.16
N ALA A 190 -17.57 11.40 -0.83
CA ALA A 190 -17.45 9.95 -1.00
C ALA A 190 -16.03 9.50 -1.42
N ARG A 191 -15.36 10.26 -2.29
CA ARG A 191 -14.00 9.95 -2.75
C ARG A 191 -12.94 10.16 -1.66
N TYR A 192 -13.15 11.14 -0.76
CA TYR A 192 -12.21 11.43 0.33
C TYR A 192 -12.42 10.55 1.56
N LEU A 193 -13.66 10.18 1.91
CA LEU A 193 -13.90 9.20 2.99
C LEU A 193 -13.38 7.80 2.63
N ALA A 194 -13.40 7.42 1.35
CA ALA A 194 -12.80 6.17 0.87
C ALA A 194 -11.27 6.10 1.05
N PHE A 195 -10.58 7.25 1.15
CA PHE A 195 -9.15 7.32 1.48
C PHE A 195 -8.87 6.87 2.92
N VAL A 196 -9.86 7.08 3.81
CA VAL A 196 -9.76 6.86 5.26
C VAL A 196 -10.29 5.47 5.67
N HIS A 197 -11.28 4.94 4.95
CA HIS A 197 -12.02 3.75 5.37
C HIS A 197 -11.43 2.40 4.88
N ALA A 198 -10.31 2.41 4.15
CA ALA A 198 -9.76 1.23 3.48
C ALA A 198 -8.82 0.36 4.33
N GLN A 199 -8.74 0.58 5.64
CA GLN A 199 -7.79 -0.12 6.53
C GLN A 199 -8.40 -1.27 7.36
N MET A 200 -9.63 -1.69 7.10
CA MET A 200 -10.26 -2.82 7.80
C MET A 200 -11.20 -3.59 6.86
N TYR A 201 -10.65 -4.41 5.95
CA TYR A 201 -11.29 -5.61 5.39
C TYR A 201 -10.22 -6.60 4.94
#